data_AF-A0A9Q0P2D9-F1
#
_entry.id   AF-A0A9Q0P2D9-F1
#
_cell.length_a   1.000
_cell.length_b   1.000
_cell.length_c   1.000
_cell.angle_alpha   90.00
_cell.angle_beta   90.00
_cell.angle_gamma   90.00
#
_symmetry.space_group_name_H-M   'P 1'
#
loop_
_entity.id
_entity.type
_entity.pdbx_description
1 polymer ?
#
loop_
_entity_poly.entity_id
_entity_poly.type
_entity_poly.pdbx_seq_one_letter_code
_entity_poly.pdbx_strand_id
1 'polypeptide(L)'
;MERKKKEVIRLERESVIPVLKPKLIMTLANLIEHGTDRAEFLKLCKRIEYTIRAWYFLQFEDMMQLYSLFDPVSGAKKLEQQNLSPTEIHVLEQNFLTFLFQVMDKSNFKITSEEEIDVALSGQYLLNIPIKVDESKLDKELLKTYFADHPRENLPDFSDKYIIFRRGIGIDKTTDYFVMEKVDMLIGRFWGFLLRVTRLDKFFDKSRGQHKKDLKKKDDLNSEEDQDDLFVERIRLEKMDISFKNLLRKTTIQEPTFDRIIVVYREATPKSKTDRGIYIKHFKNIPMADLEIVLPEKKNPGLTPKDWVTFLVSAVVGLVAVLGSVKMPKIDLWVIFAVLSTVVGYCAKTYFTFQQNMAAYQNLITQSMYDKQLDSGKGTLLHLCDDVIQQEVKEIIISFFILMEQGNATRQDLDLRCEGLIKEEFGESCNFDVDDAVGKLEKLGIVARDSLGRYFCVALKRANEIIGTTTEELVLKANQGVMTNP
;
A
#
# COMPACT_ATOMS: atom_id res chain seq x y z
N MET A 1 -16.67 -30.41 -19.00
CA MET A 1 -15.52 -29.49 -18.94
C MET A 1 -15.96 -28.29 -18.12
N GLU A 2 -15.85 -28.39 -16.79
CA GLU A 2 -16.28 -27.32 -15.88
C GLU A 2 -15.40 -26.08 -16.13
N ARG A 3 -16.04 -24.95 -16.48
CA ARG A 3 -15.35 -23.66 -16.50
C ARG A 3 -14.84 -23.39 -15.08
N LYS A 4 -13.53 -23.49 -14.87
CA LYS A 4 -12.89 -23.14 -13.60
C LYS A 4 -13.37 -21.75 -13.18
N LYS A 5 -13.99 -21.63 -12.01
CA LYS A 5 -14.36 -20.34 -11.42
C LYS A 5 -13.08 -19.53 -11.26
N LYS A 6 -12.92 -18.50 -12.09
CA LYS A 6 -11.83 -17.53 -11.96
C LYS A 6 -12.04 -16.77 -10.66
N GLU A 7 -10.99 -16.66 -9.86
CA GLU A 7 -11.01 -15.83 -8.66
C GLU A 7 -10.70 -14.40 -9.11
N VAL A 8 -11.74 -13.57 -9.13
CA VAL A 8 -11.66 -12.20 -9.61
C VAL A 8 -11.99 -11.29 -8.45
N ILE A 9 -11.19 -10.25 -8.28
CA ILE A 9 -11.42 -9.21 -7.27
C ILE A 9 -11.98 -8.00 -7.97
N ARG A 10 -13.10 -7.50 -7.45
CA ARG A 10 -13.68 -6.22 -7.81
C ARG A 10 -12.91 -5.13 -7.08
N LEU A 11 -12.45 -4.14 -7.82
CA LEU A 11 -11.68 -3.01 -7.30
C LEU A 11 -12.37 -1.71 -7.69
N GLU A 12 -12.47 -0.81 -6.72
CA GLU A 12 -12.98 0.54 -6.94
C GLU A 12 -12.05 1.33 -7.87
N ARG A 13 -12.62 2.16 -8.74
CA ARG A 13 -11.86 3.16 -9.50
C ARG A 13 -11.25 4.17 -8.54
N GLU A 14 -10.00 4.55 -8.80
CA GLU A 14 -9.31 5.55 -8.01
C GLU A 14 -9.45 6.95 -8.61
N SER A 15 -9.40 7.95 -7.74
CA SER A 15 -9.43 9.37 -8.11
C SER A 15 -8.06 9.93 -8.49
N VAL A 16 -7.13 9.07 -8.93
CA VAL A 16 -5.79 9.46 -9.35
C VAL A 16 -5.76 9.55 -10.86
N ILE A 17 -5.27 10.66 -11.41
CA ILE A 17 -5.05 10.79 -12.85
C ILE A 17 -3.70 10.13 -13.20
N PRO A 18 -3.66 8.99 -13.90
CA PRO A 18 -2.41 8.25 -14.15
C PRO A 18 -1.59 8.80 -15.33
N VAL A 19 -1.87 10.04 -15.76
CA VAL A 19 -1.20 10.70 -16.88
C VAL A 19 -0.05 11.58 -16.39
N LEU A 20 1.10 11.53 -17.07
CA LEU A 20 2.21 12.44 -16.83
C LEU A 20 1.80 13.87 -17.17
N LYS A 21 1.99 14.81 -16.23
CA LYS A 21 1.61 16.22 -16.39
C LYS A 21 2.13 16.87 -17.70
N PRO A 22 3.40 16.67 -18.14
CA PRO A 22 3.86 17.24 -19.40
C PRO A 22 3.12 16.67 -20.63
N LYS A 23 2.80 15.37 -20.61
CA LYS A 23 2.00 14.73 -21.67
C LYS A 23 0.60 15.33 -21.69
N LEU A 24 -0.04 15.44 -20.52
CA LEU A 24 -1.36 16.05 -20.35
C LEU A 24 -1.40 17.47 -20.93
N ILE A 25 -0.52 18.35 -20.46
CA ILE A 25 -0.49 19.75 -20.90
C ILE A 25 -0.24 19.86 -22.41
N MET A 26 0.67 19.06 -22.97
CA MET A 26 0.99 19.12 -24.39
C MET A 26 -0.15 18.60 -25.27
N THR A 27 -0.80 17.50 -24.87
CA THR A 27 -1.97 16.97 -25.58
C THR A 27 -3.10 17.99 -25.59
N LEU A 28 -3.46 18.55 -24.44
CA LEU A 28 -4.52 19.58 -24.37
C LEU A 28 -4.17 20.83 -25.18
N ALA A 29 -2.91 21.27 -25.14
CA ALA A 29 -2.45 22.40 -25.94
C ALA A 29 -2.50 22.13 -27.46
N ASN A 30 -2.40 20.87 -27.90
CA ASN A 30 -2.53 20.50 -29.32
C ASN A 30 -3.98 20.48 -29.80
N LEU A 31 -4.96 20.35 -28.90
CA LEU A 31 -6.38 20.39 -29.23
C LEU A 31 -6.88 21.82 -29.51
N ILE A 32 -6.13 22.85 -29.08
CA ILE A 32 -6.47 24.26 -29.29
C ILE A 32 -6.10 24.68 -30.72
N GLU A 33 -7.09 25.09 -31.51
CA GLU A 33 -6.91 25.44 -32.93
C GLU A 33 -6.02 26.66 -33.16
N HIS A 34 -6.20 27.71 -32.35
CA HIS A 34 -5.49 28.99 -32.54
C HIS A 34 -4.15 29.01 -31.79
N GLY A 35 -3.06 29.26 -32.53
CA GLY A 35 -1.71 29.30 -31.97
C GLY A 35 -1.51 30.35 -30.87
N THR A 36 -2.25 31.46 -30.90
CA THR A 36 -2.22 32.47 -29.83
C THR A 36 -2.82 31.95 -28.54
N ASP A 37 -3.94 31.23 -28.63
CA ASP A 37 -4.65 30.69 -27.47
C ASP A 37 -3.88 29.51 -26.88
N ARG A 38 -3.23 28.72 -27.73
CA ARG A 38 -2.27 27.70 -27.32
C ARG A 38 -1.14 28.27 -26.46
N ALA A 39 -0.55 29.40 -26.85
CA ALA A 39 0.52 30.04 -26.09
C ALA A 39 0.01 30.59 -24.74
N GLU A 40 -1.17 31.22 -24.72
CA GLU A 40 -1.80 31.70 -23.49
C GLU A 40 -2.21 30.55 -22.56
N PHE A 41 -2.68 29.42 -23.08
CA PHE A 41 -3.00 28.23 -22.30
C PHE A 41 -1.74 27.62 -21.65
N LEU A 42 -0.65 27.45 -22.41
CA LEU A 42 0.61 26.96 -21.85
C LEU A 42 1.16 27.87 -20.74
N LYS A 43 1.01 29.18 -20.92
CA LYS A 43 1.34 30.18 -19.90
C LYS A 43 0.46 30.03 -18.66
N LEU A 44 -0.85 29.85 -18.86
CA LEU A 44 -1.81 29.64 -17.78
C LEU A 44 -1.48 28.38 -16.98
N CYS A 45 -1.19 27.26 -17.65
CA CYS A 45 -0.80 26.00 -17.00
C CYS A 45 0.41 26.19 -16.06
N LYS A 46 1.44 26.92 -16.51
CA LYS A 46 2.61 27.24 -15.66
C LYS A 46 2.23 28.13 -14.48
N ARG A 47 1.42 29.16 -14.72
CA ARG A 47 0.98 30.07 -13.66
C ARG A 47 0.16 29.37 -12.60
N ILE A 48 -0.77 28.50 -13.02
CA ILE A 48 -1.53 27.61 -12.13
C ILE A 48 -0.56 26.75 -11.33
N GLU A 49 0.37 26.03 -11.99
CA GLU A 49 1.32 25.16 -11.31
C GLU A 49 2.08 25.87 -10.18
N TYR A 50 2.68 27.02 -10.46
CA TYR A 50 3.47 27.74 -9.47
C TYR A 50 2.62 28.38 -8.37
N THR A 51 1.39 28.81 -8.69
CA THR A 51 0.47 29.37 -7.70
C THR A 51 -0.01 28.29 -6.73
N ILE A 52 -0.42 27.13 -7.25
CA ILE A 52 -0.84 25.98 -6.44
C ILE A 52 0.33 25.44 -5.62
N ARG A 53 1.53 25.36 -6.20
CA ARG A 53 2.75 24.98 -5.46
C ARG A 53 3.01 25.93 -4.29
N ALA A 54 2.84 27.25 -4.48
CA ALA A 54 3.02 28.22 -3.40
C ALA A 54 1.95 28.09 -2.30
N TRP A 55 0.69 27.85 -2.67
CA TRP A 55 -0.39 27.62 -1.70
C TRP A 55 -0.12 26.41 -0.81
N TYR A 56 0.27 25.30 -1.42
CA TYR A 56 0.57 24.08 -0.69
C TYR A 56 1.90 24.14 0.06
N PHE A 57 2.89 24.89 -0.43
CA PHE A 57 4.17 25.05 0.25
C PHE A 57 4.01 25.53 1.69
N LEU A 58 3.16 26.53 1.93
CA LEU A 58 2.89 27.05 3.28
C LEU A 58 2.29 25.97 4.19
N GLN A 59 1.30 25.22 3.70
CA GLN A 59 0.66 24.15 4.47
C GLN A 59 1.63 23.01 4.79
N PHE A 60 2.49 22.66 3.83
CA PHE A 60 3.45 21.59 3.99
C PHE A 60 4.60 21.97 4.90
N GLU A 61 5.02 23.23 4.91
CA GLU A 61 6.07 23.70 5.83
C GLU A 61 5.65 23.48 7.30
N ASP A 62 4.42 23.85 7.66
CA ASP A 62 3.87 23.64 9.00
C ASP A 62 3.84 22.15 9.37
N MET A 63 3.35 21.28 8.47
CA MET A 63 3.34 19.84 8.69
C MET A 63 4.76 19.28 8.89
N MET A 64 5.73 19.74 8.09
CA MET A 64 7.11 19.30 8.18
C MET A 64 7.77 19.75 9.49
N GLN A 65 7.44 20.94 9.99
CA GLN A 65 7.91 21.43 11.28
C GLN A 65 7.33 20.60 12.43
N LEU A 66 6.02 20.32 12.40
CA LEU A 66 5.34 19.46 13.36
C LEU A 66 5.93 18.05 13.38
N TYR A 67 6.05 17.39 12.22
CA TYR A 67 6.67 16.07 12.12
C TYR A 67 8.08 16.05 12.69
N SER A 68 8.82 17.15 12.56
CA SER A 68 10.21 17.23 13.03
C SER A 68 10.33 17.01 14.55
N LEU A 69 9.28 17.28 15.33
CA LEU A 69 9.18 17.02 16.78
C LEU A 69 8.89 15.56 17.10
N PHE A 70 8.25 14.85 16.17
CA PHE A 70 7.84 13.45 16.30
C PHE A 70 8.66 12.51 15.42
N ASP A 71 9.76 13.00 14.85
CA ASP A 71 10.71 12.19 14.09
C ASP A 71 11.36 11.14 15.01
N PRO A 72 11.34 9.84 14.68
CA PRO A 72 11.88 8.79 15.56
C PRO A 72 13.36 8.92 15.90
N VAL A 73 14.15 9.63 15.08
CA VAL A 73 15.60 9.75 15.27
C VAL A 73 15.95 10.98 16.12
N SER A 74 15.31 12.12 15.83
CA SER A 74 15.70 13.43 16.37
C SER A 74 14.62 14.12 17.19
N GLY A 75 13.38 13.65 17.15
CA GLY A 75 12.20 14.29 17.73
C GLY A 75 12.30 14.46 19.24
N ALA A 76 12.68 13.42 19.97
CA ALA A 76 12.80 13.45 21.43
C ALA A 76 13.73 14.60 21.92
N LYS A 77 14.88 14.77 21.27
CA LYS A 77 15.83 15.86 21.61
C LYS A 77 15.24 17.25 21.34
N LYS A 78 14.45 17.40 20.28
CA LYS A 78 13.81 18.69 19.95
C LYS A 78 12.68 19.02 20.92
N LEU A 79 11.89 18.03 21.33
CA LEU A 79 10.88 18.20 22.37
C LEU A 79 11.50 18.65 23.70
N GLU A 80 12.63 18.04 24.09
CA GLU A 80 13.40 18.46 25.26
C GLU A 80 13.90 19.91 25.14
N GLN A 81 14.38 20.32 23.96
CA GLN A 81 14.84 21.69 23.71
C GLN A 81 13.73 22.74 23.83
N GLN A 82 12.50 22.38 23.47
CA GLN A 82 11.37 23.31 23.51
C GLN A 82 10.72 23.44 24.89
N ASN A 83 11.07 22.58 25.86
CA ASN A 83 10.53 22.59 27.23
C ASN A 83 8.98 22.66 27.29
N LEU A 84 8.31 21.95 26.39
CA LEU A 84 6.86 21.92 26.30
C LEU A 84 6.25 21.02 27.38
N SER A 85 5.06 21.37 27.85
CA SER A 85 4.27 20.53 28.75
C SER A 85 3.76 19.27 28.01
N PRO A 86 3.50 18.16 28.72
CA PRO A 86 2.95 16.94 28.09
C PRO A 86 1.63 17.16 27.34
N THR A 87 0.81 18.11 27.79
CA THR A 87 -0.45 18.51 27.15
C THR A 87 -0.22 19.26 25.84
N GLU A 88 0.73 20.20 25.80
CA GLU A 88 1.07 20.91 24.55
C GLU A 88 1.64 19.95 23.52
N ILE A 89 2.52 19.04 23.94
CA ILE A 89 3.07 18.00 23.07
C ILE A 89 1.96 17.13 22.47
N HIS A 90 0.96 16.77 23.27
CA HIS A 90 -0.18 16.00 22.79
C HIS A 90 -1.03 16.77 21.77
N VAL A 91 -1.25 18.08 21.96
CA VAL A 91 -1.94 18.91 20.97
C VAL A 91 -1.17 18.96 19.65
N LEU A 92 0.14 19.19 19.70
CA LEU A 92 0.99 19.22 18.49
C LEU A 92 0.99 17.86 17.77
N GLU A 93 0.92 16.77 18.52
CA GLU A 93 0.86 15.40 18.03
C GLU A 93 -0.46 15.12 17.28
N GLN A 94 -1.60 15.52 17.87
CA GLN A 94 -2.90 15.39 17.21
C GLN A 94 -3.03 16.32 15.99
N ASN A 95 -2.46 17.52 16.06
CA ASN A 95 -2.38 18.42 14.90
C ASN A 95 -1.57 17.78 13.77
N PHE A 96 -0.42 17.17 14.07
CA PHE A 96 0.38 16.47 13.08
C PHE A 96 -0.43 15.36 12.39
N LEU A 97 -1.13 14.52 13.15
CA LEU A 97 -1.99 13.47 12.58
C LEU A 97 -3.10 14.05 11.72
N THR A 98 -3.74 15.13 12.16
CA THR A 98 -4.79 15.82 11.38
C THR A 98 -4.26 16.26 10.02
N PHE A 99 -3.11 16.93 9.98
CA PHE A 99 -2.46 17.33 8.73
C PHE A 99 -2.05 16.13 7.88
N LEU A 100 -1.45 15.11 8.50
CA LEU A 100 -1.02 13.90 7.79
C LEU A 100 -2.20 13.24 7.07
N PHE A 101 -3.32 13.04 7.74
CA PHE A 101 -4.50 12.42 7.15
C PHE A 101 -5.13 13.29 6.07
N GLN A 102 -5.18 14.62 6.24
CA GLN A 102 -5.62 15.54 5.19
C GLN A 102 -4.74 15.42 3.94
N VAL A 103 -3.42 15.32 4.11
CA VAL A 103 -2.48 15.12 2.99
C VAL A 103 -2.65 13.75 2.34
N MET A 104 -2.91 12.69 3.12
CA MET A 104 -3.21 11.36 2.59
C MET A 104 -4.48 11.37 1.74
N ASP A 105 -5.57 11.94 2.26
CA ASP A 105 -6.86 12.02 1.59
C ASP A 105 -6.70 12.84 0.27
N LYS A 106 -6.03 14.00 0.31
CA LYS A 106 -5.71 14.80 -0.89
C LYS A 106 -4.75 14.15 -1.88
N SER A 107 -3.94 13.21 -1.41
CA SER A 107 -3.05 12.42 -2.27
C SER A 107 -3.75 11.19 -2.86
N ASN A 108 -5.06 11.06 -2.64
CA ASN A 108 -5.89 9.92 -3.01
C ASN A 108 -5.45 8.59 -2.36
N PHE A 109 -4.85 8.66 -1.17
CA PHE A 109 -4.62 7.46 -0.37
C PHE A 109 -5.88 7.13 0.43
N LYS A 110 -6.24 5.84 0.45
CA LYS A 110 -7.32 5.31 1.28
C LYS A 110 -6.74 4.45 2.40
N ILE A 111 -7.39 4.43 3.56
CA ILE A 111 -7.07 3.45 4.59
C ILE A 111 -7.53 2.09 4.09
N THR A 112 -6.69 1.06 4.21
CA THR A 112 -7.05 -0.31 3.83
C THR A 112 -8.24 -0.78 4.66
N SER A 113 -9.27 -1.31 4.02
CA SER A 113 -10.47 -1.87 4.66
C SER A 113 -10.24 -3.27 5.20
N GLU A 114 -11.07 -3.70 6.17
CA GLU A 114 -11.05 -5.07 6.70
C GLU A 114 -11.25 -6.11 5.57
N GLU A 115 -12.09 -5.81 4.57
CA GLU A 115 -12.31 -6.69 3.42
C GLU A 115 -11.04 -6.86 2.57
N GLU A 116 -10.32 -5.77 2.30
CA GLU A 116 -9.04 -5.82 1.58
C GLU A 116 -7.96 -6.58 2.38
N ILE A 117 -7.97 -6.46 3.70
CA ILE A 117 -7.07 -7.19 4.61
C ILE A 117 -7.40 -8.68 4.63
N ASP A 118 -8.68 -9.05 4.75
CA ASP A 118 -9.12 -10.45 4.69
C ASP A 118 -8.74 -11.08 3.34
N VAL A 119 -8.95 -10.32 2.26
CA VAL A 119 -8.58 -10.70 0.90
C VAL A 119 -7.07 -10.86 0.75
N ALA A 120 -6.26 -10.03 1.40
CA ALA A 120 -4.80 -10.16 1.49
C ALA A 120 -4.38 -11.42 2.27
N LEU A 121 -4.94 -11.64 3.46
CA LEU A 121 -4.61 -12.77 4.34
C LEU A 121 -5.13 -14.12 3.83
N SER A 122 -6.08 -14.13 2.90
CA SER A 122 -6.72 -15.33 2.36
C SER A 122 -5.82 -16.21 1.46
N GLY A 123 -4.62 -15.78 1.10
CA GLY A 123 -3.75 -16.56 0.22
C GLY A 123 -2.27 -16.31 0.38
N GLN A 124 -1.49 -17.26 -0.12
CA GLN A 124 -0.03 -17.21 -0.18
C GLN A 124 0.40 -16.89 -1.61
N TYR A 125 1.35 -15.97 -1.78
CA TYR A 125 1.92 -15.62 -3.10
C TYR A 125 3.40 -16.01 -3.18
N LEU A 126 4.32 -15.17 -2.69
CA LEU A 126 5.75 -15.46 -2.68
C LEU A 126 6.26 -15.79 -1.28
N LEU A 127 5.60 -15.28 -0.24
CA LEU A 127 5.95 -15.56 1.15
C LEU A 127 5.03 -16.63 1.75
N ASN A 128 5.62 -17.76 2.13
CA ASN A 128 4.91 -18.88 2.77
C ASN A 128 5.04 -18.89 4.30
N ILE A 129 5.40 -17.75 4.90
CA ILE A 129 5.69 -17.66 6.34
C ILE A 129 4.60 -16.82 6.97
N PRO A 130 3.83 -17.33 7.96
CA PRO A 130 2.80 -16.55 8.63
C PRO A 130 3.45 -15.48 9.51
N ILE A 131 3.61 -14.27 9.00
CA ILE A 131 4.17 -13.15 9.74
C ILE A 131 3.05 -12.53 10.59
N LYS A 132 3.26 -12.52 11.89
CA LYS A 132 2.39 -11.80 12.83
C LYS A 132 3.11 -10.58 13.37
N VAL A 133 2.37 -9.49 13.54
CA VAL A 133 2.84 -8.30 14.24
C VAL A 133 3.02 -8.61 15.73
N ASP A 134 4.11 -8.12 16.31
CA ASP A 134 4.32 -8.10 17.74
C ASP A 134 3.64 -6.88 18.36
N GLU A 135 2.35 -7.03 18.67
CA GLU A 135 1.55 -5.96 19.23
C GLU A 135 2.09 -5.38 20.55
N SER A 136 2.92 -6.14 21.28
CA SER A 136 3.50 -5.68 22.55
C SER A 136 4.52 -4.55 22.36
N LYS A 137 5.04 -4.40 21.15
CA LYS A 137 6.01 -3.37 20.78
C LYS A 137 5.39 -2.13 20.16
N LEU A 138 4.07 -2.07 20.03
CA LEU A 138 3.36 -0.95 19.42
C LEU A 138 2.58 -0.16 20.47
N ASP A 139 2.58 1.16 20.33
CA ASP A 139 1.70 2.03 21.07
C ASP A 139 0.25 1.84 20.61
N LYS A 140 -0.69 1.94 21.54
CA LYS A 140 -2.14 1.83 21.27
C LYS A 140 -2.89 3.12 21.57
N GLU A 141 -2.23 4.12 22.15
CA GLU A 141 -2.91 5.33 22.60
C GLU A 141 -2.94 6.41 21.50
N LEU A 142 -1.87 6.56 20.70
CA LEU A 142 -1.77 7.60 19.67
C LEU A 142 -2.96 7.61 18.70
N LEU A 143 -3.19 6.50 18.00
CA LEU A 143 -4.20 6.41 16.94
C LEU A 143 -5.61 6.22 17.51
N LYS A 144 -5.72 5.51 18.64
CA LYS A 144 -6.99 5.37 19.36
C LYS A 144 -7.54 6.73 19.81
N THR A 145 -6.68 7.61 20.32
CA THR A 145 -7.09 8.97 20.71
C THR A 145 -7.53 9.77 19.49
N TYR A 146 -6.74 9.72 18.41
CA TYR A 146 -7.06 10.44 17.18
C TYR A 146 -8.42 10.03 16.59
N PHE A 147 -8.71 8.74 16.52
CA PHE A 147 -9.98 8.23 15.98
C PHE A 147 -11.17 8.38 16.92
N ALA A 148 -10.95 8.54 18.23
CA ALA A 148 -12.01 8.92 19.15
C ALA A 148 -12.54 10.34 18.82
N ASP A 149 -11.62 11.25 18.47
CA ASP A 149 -11.96 12.63 18.09
C ASP A 149 -12.38 12.75 16.61
N HIS A 150 -11.91 11.83 15.75
CA HIS A 150 -12.21 11.79 14.31
C HIS A 150 -12.78 10.43 13.89
N PRO A 151 -14.05 10.12 14.22
CA PRO A 151 -14.65 8.84 13.87
C PRO A 151 -14.64 8.61 12.36
N ARG A 152 -14.18 7.42 11.94
CA ARG A 152 -14.25 6.95 10.54
C ARG A 152 -14.95 5.60 10.48
N GLU A 153 -15.70 5.39 9.39
CA GLU A 153 -16.33 4.10 9.11
C GLU A 153 -15.31 3.11 8.54
N ASN A 154 -15.57 1.80 8.70
CA ASN A 154 -14.79 0.70 8.11
C ASN A 154 -13.29 0.67 8.46
N LEU A 155 -12.91 1.16 9.64
CA LEU A 155 -11.54 1.01 10.15
C LEU A 155 -11.23 -0.46 10.49
N PRO A 156 -10.02 -0.95 10.18
CA PRO A 156 -9.60 -2.28 10.58
C PRO A 156 -9.48 -2.46 12.10
N ASP A 157 -9.63 -3.69 12.58
CA ASP A 157 -9.58 -4.02 14.01
C ASP A 157 -8.24 -3.65 14.70
N PHE A 158 -7.17 -3.47 13.93
CA PHE A 158 -5.84 -3.09 14.42
C PHE A 158 -5.50 -1.59 14.27
N SER A 159 -6.46 -0.76 13.86
CA SER A 159 -6.24 0.67 13.59
C SER A 159 -5.79 1.47 14.82
N ASP A 160 -5.95 0.92 16.02
CA ASP A 160 -5.43 1.48 17.27
C ASP A 160 -3.89 1.41 17.37
N LYS A 161 -3.25 0.47 16.68
CA LYS A 161 -1.80 0.20 16.74
C LYS A 161 -1.03 0.78 15.56
N TYR A 162 -1.56 0.59 14.35
CA TYR A 162 -0.95 1.07 13.11
C TYR A 162 -2.00 1.21 12.02
N ILE A 163 -1.72 2.05 11.03
CA ILE A 163 -2.59 2.25 9.87
C ILE A 163 -1.81 1.97 8.61
N ILE A 164 -2.49 1.35 7.66
CA ILE A 164 -2.01 1.13 6.30
C ILE A 164 -2.85 2.00 5.38
N PHE A 165 -2.20 2.95 4.72
CA PHE A 165 -2.74 3.70 3.62
C PHE A 165 -2.32 3.01 2.32
N ARG A 166 -3.22 2.89 1.36
CA ARG A 166 -2.97 2.32 0.03
C ARG A 166 -3.41 3.28 -1.07
N ARG A 167 -2.74 3.20 -2.22
CA ARG A 167 -3.08 3.91 -3.46
C ARG A 167 -2.54 3.15 -4.66
N GLY A 168 -3.29 3.12 -5.75
CA GLY A 168 -2.99 2.44 -6.99
C GLY A 168 -3.19 0.93 -6.87
N ILE A 169 -3.73 0.33 -7.94
CA ILE A 169 -3.84 -1.12 -8.04
C ILE A 169 -3.21 -1.59 -9.33
N GLY A 170 -2.09 -2.28 -9.17
CA GLY A 170 -1.32 -2.89 -10.24
C GLY A 170 -1.50 -4.40 -10.28
N ILE A 171 -0.70 -5.03 -11.13
CA ILE A 171 -0.68 -6.49 -11.30
C ILE A 171 0.77 -6.96 -11.25
N ASP A 172 1.09 -7.80 -10.27
CA ASP A 172 2.37 -8.53 -10.25
C ASP A 172 2.20 -9.86 -10.99
N LYS A 173 3.15 -10.16 -11.89
CA LYS A 173 3.21 -11.42 -12.61
C LYS A 173 4.60 -12.01 -12.48
N THR A 174 4.70 -13.17 -11.85
CA THR A 174 5.95 -13.91 -11.75
C THR A 174 5.83 -15.22 -12.50
N THR A 175 6.78 -15.50 -13.40
CA THR A 175 6.85 -16.75 -14.17
C THR A 175 8.16 -17.47 -13.89
N ASP A 176 8.07 -18.54 -13.12
CA ASP A 176 9.21 -19.38 -12.78
C ASP A 176 8.81 -20.87 -12.75
N TYR A 177 9.76 -21.77 -12.53
CA TYR A 177 9.53 -23.19 -12.41
C TYR A 177 8.80 -23.55 -11.11
N PHE A 178 9.04 -22.80 -10.02
CA PHE A 178 8.45 -22.99 -8.68
C PHE A 178 8.49 -24.47 -8.22
N VAL A 179 9.62 -25.15 -8.46
CA VAL A 179 9.72 -26.61 -8.30
C VAL A 179 9.52 -27.01 -6.85
N MET A 180 10.21 -26.34 -5.92
CA MET A 180 10.13 -26.67 -4.50
C MET A 180 8.76 -26.37 -3.92
N GLU A 181 8.17 -25.23 -4.30
CA GLU A 181 6.83 -24.81 -3.87
C GLU A 181 5.77 -25.80 -4.34
N LYS A 182 5.84 -26.25 -5.60
CA LYS A 182 4.94 -27.29 -6.13
C LYS A 182 5.12 -28.65 -5.45
N VAL A 183 6.36 -29.02 -5.09
CA VAL A 183 6.63 -30.26 -4.35
C VAL A 183 6.06 -30.18 -2.94
N ASP A 184 6.27 -29.07 -2.22
CA ASP A 184 5.70 -28.86 -0.89
C ASP A 184 4.16 -28.87 -0.93
N MET A 185 3.54 -28.31 -1.97
CA MET A 185 2.11 -28.42 -2.19
C MET A 185 1.61 -29.85 -2.38
N LEU A 186 2.33 -30.68 -3.16
CA LEU A 186 1.99 -32.11 -3.33
C LEU A 186 2.13 -32.87 -2.01
N ILE A 187 3.19 -32.59 -1.25
CA ILE A 187 3.40 -33.15 0.10
C ILE A 187 2.25 -32.73 1.02
N GLY A 188 1.84 -31.46 1.01
CA GLY A 188 0.72 -30.95 1.81
C GLY A 188 -0.62 -31.62 1.45
N ARG A 189 -0.93 -31.77 0.16
CA ARG A 189 -2.12 -32.50 -0.31
C ARG A 189 -2.10 -33.97 0.12
N PHE A 190 -0.94 -34.61 0.08
CA PHE A 190 -0.75 -35.99 0.54
C PHE A 190 -0.94 -36.12 2.07
N TRP A 191 -0.37 -35.22 2.87
CA TRP A 191 -0.58 -35.20 4.32
C TRP A 191 -2.03 -34.92 4.69
N GLY A 192 -2.71 -33.98 4.02
CA GLY A 192 -4.13 -33.72 4.24
C GLY A 192 -5.01 -34.93 3.89
N PHE A 193 -4.64 -35.70 2.86
CA PHE A 193 -5.28 -36.98 2.56
C PHE A 193 -5.02 -38.02 3.65
N LEU A 194 -3.77 -38.18 4.09
CA LEU A 194 -3.37 -39.12 5.13
C LEU A 194 -4.04 -38.83 6.47
N LEU A 195 -4.14 -37.55 6.86
CA LEU A 195 -4.82 -37.11 8.08
C LEU A 195 -6.34 -37.38 8.01
N ARG A 196 -6.99 -37.10 6.87
CA ARG A 196 -8.41 -37.45 6.65
C ARG A 196 -8.69 -38.95 6.74
N VAL A 197 -7.82 -39.76 6.14
CA VAL A 197 -7.94 -41.22 6.18
C VAL A 197 -7.76 -41.75 7.61
N THR A 198 -6.86 -41.14 8.39
CA THR A 198 -6.60 -41.53 9.78
C THR A 198 -7.53 -40.87 10.80
N ARG A 199 -8.46 -39.98 10.38
CA ARG A 199 -9.38 -39.20 11.23
C ARG A 199 -8.70 -38.35 12.31
N LEU A 200 -7.41 -38.06 12.17
CA LEU A 200 -6.63 -37.25 13.12
C LEU A 200 -6.86 -35.75 12.98
N ASP A 201 -7.58 -35.32 11.94
CA ASP A 201 -7.99 -33.93 11.70
C ASP A 201 -8.65 -33.29 12.94
N LYS A 202 -9.41 -34.08 13.72
CA LYS A 202 -10.11 -33.62 14.93
C LYS A 202 -9.19 -33.19 16.08
N PHE A 203 -7.91 -33.58 16.06
CA PHE A 203 -6.94 -33.23 17.11
C PHE A 203 -6.14 -31.96 16.78
N PHE A 204 -6.03 -31.58 15.51
CA PHE A 204 -5.24 -30.42 15.07
C PHE A 204 -6.09 -29.19 14.75
N ASP A 205 -7.40 -29.33 14.56
CA ASP A 205 -8.32 -28.19 14.39
C ASP A 205 -8.80 -27.63 15.72
N LYS A 206 -7.92 -26.86 16.39
CA LYS A 206 -8.35 -25.94 17.45
C LYS A 206 -7.45 -24.71 17.51
N SER A 207 -7.57 -23.86 16.50
CA SER A 207 -7.35 -22.40 16.60
C SER A 207 -7.26 -21.77 15.21
N ARG A 208 -8.42 -21.51 14.60
CA ARG A 208 -8.62 -20.33 13.75
C ARG A 208 -10.12 -20.07 13.77
N GLY A 209 -10.52 -19.08 14.57
CA GLY A 209 -11.83 -18.49 14.45
C GLY A 209 -11.92 -17.88 13.06
N GLN A 210 -12.39 -18.66 12.10
CA GLN A 210 -12.92 -18.12 10.87
C GLN A 210 -14.19 -17.37 11.27
N HIS A 211 -14.08 -16.05 11.42
CA HIS A 211 -15.22 -15.18 11.21
C HIS A 211 -15.56 -15.25 9.72
N LYS A 212 -16.18 -16.36 9.32
CA LYS A 212 -16.85 -16.47 8.04
C LYS A 212 -18.14 -15.68 8.18
N LYS A 213 -18.07 -14.35 8.03
CA LYS A 213 -19.26 -13.59 7.67
C LYS A 213 -19.67 -14.14 6.31
N ASP A 214 -20.80 -14.83 6.28
CA ASP A 214 -21.43 -15.22 5.04
C ASP A 214 -21.57 -13.98 4.17
N LEU A 215 -20.77 -13.92 3.10
CA LEU A 215 -21.01 -13.07 1.95
C LEU A 215 -22.39 -13.47 1.42
N LYS A 216 -23.43 -12.82 1.94
CA LYS A 216 -24.73 -12.80 1.32
C LYS A 216 -24.53 -12.21 -0.07
N LYS A 217 -24.58 -13.09 -1.06
CA LYS A 217 -25.01 -12.77 -2.42
C LYS A 217 -26.22 -11.85 -2.32
N LYS A 218 -26.03 -10.55 -2.52
CA LYS A 218 -27.06 -9.68 -3.08
C LYS A 218 -26.98 -9.88 -4.58
N ASP A 219 -27.53 -11.01 -5.03
CA ASP A 219 -28.14 -11.05 -6.35
C ASP A 219 -29.55 -10.46 -6.17
N ASP A 220 -29.95 -9.63 -7.13
CA ASP A 220 -31.21 -8.91 -7.26
C ASP A 220 -31.35 -7.59 -6.48
N LEU A 221 -30.99 -6.49 -7.15
CA LEU A 221 -31.84 -5.31 -7.33
C LEU A 221 -31.33 -4.53 -8.55
N ASN A 222 -32.20 -4.40 -9.57
CA ASN A 222 -32.01 -3.52 -10.71
C ASN A 222 -31.71 -2.08 -10.26
N SER A 223 -30.58 -1.56 -10.71
CA SER A 223 -30.42 -0.16 -11.11
C SER A 223 -29.31 -0.11 -12.15
N GLU A 224 -29.66 0.40 -13.33
CA GLU A 224 -28.76 0.67 -14.45
C GLU A 224 -27.66 1.65 -14.01
N GLU A 225 -26.53 1.14 -13.56
CA GLU A 225 -25.27 1.87 -13.40
C GLU A 225 -24.12 0.85 -13.54
N ASP A 226 -23.95 0.32 -14.75
CA ASP A 226 -22.73 -0.38 -15.17
C ASP A 226 -21.58 0.65 -15.24
N GLN A 227 -21.08 1.09 -14.09
CA GLN A 227 -19.82 1.84 -14.02
C GLN A 227 -18.66 0.88 -13.79
N ASP A 228 -18.25 0.19 -14.87
CA ASP A 228 -16.90 -0.33 -15.13
C ASP A 228 -15.96 -0.52 -13.90
N ASP A 229 -16.27 -1.46 -13.00
CA ASP A 229 -15.34 -1.84 -11.94
C ASP A 229 -14.11 -2.56 -12.52
N LEU A 230 -12.93 -2.32 -11.93
CA LEU A 230 -11.71 -3.01 -12.31
C LEU A 230 -11.75 -4.44 -11.74
N PHE A 231 -11.73 -5.43 -12.63
CA PHE A 231 -11.73 -6.84 -12.27
C PHE A 231 -10.34 -7.44 -12.53
N VAL A 232 -9.62 -7.83 -11.46
CA VAL A 232 -8.29 -8.46 -11.59
C VAL A 232 -8.37 -9.94 -11.23
N GLU A 233 -7.92 -10.79 -12.15
CA GLU A 233 -7.84 -12.25 -11.96
C GLU A 233 -6.64 -12.62 -11.08
N ARG A 234 -6.89 -13.39 -10.04
CA ARG A 234 -5.86 -14.03 -9.20
C ARG A 234 -5.54 -15.41 -9.76
N ILE A 235 -4.26 -15.65 -10.04
CA ILE A 235 -3.75 -16.93 -10.53
C ILE A 235 -2.75 -17.42 -9.49
N ARG A 236 -3.17 -18.33 -8.60
CA ARG A 236 -2.34 -18.86 -7.51
C ARG A 236 -1.90 -20.29 -7.78
N LEU A 237 -0.67 -20.63 -7.41
CA LEU A 237 -0.14 -22.00 -7.44
C LEU A 237 -1.07 -22.98 -6.71
N GLU A 238 -1.67 -22.53 -5.60
CA GLU A 238 -2.46 -23.39 -4.72
C GLU A 238 -3.65 -24.06 -5.39
N LYS A 239 -4.29 -23.32 -6.30
CA LYS A 239 -5.50 -23.71 -7.02
C LYS A 239 -5.20 -24.32 -8.39
N MET A 240 -3.92 -24.48 -8.74
CA MET A 240 -3.51 -25.12 -9.99
C MET A 240 -3.52 -26.65 -9.88
N ASP A 241 -3.74 -27.28 -11.04
CA ASP A 241 -3.57 -28.73 -11.19
C ASP A 241 -2.09 -29.05 -11.33
N ILE A 242 -1.45 -29.24 -10.18
CA ILE A 242 -0.06 -29.67 -10.09
C ILE A 242 -0.01 -31.19 -10.34
N SER A 243 0.64 -31.57 -11.44
CA SER A 243 0.94 -32.96 -11.81
C SER A 243 2.45 -33.13 -11.90
N PHE A 244 2.95 -34.36 -11.75
CA PHE A 244 4.39 -34.67 -11.87
C PHE A 244 5.00 -34.17 -13.19
N LYS A 245 4.23 -34.14 -14.28
CA LYS A 245 4.68 -33.59 -15.58
C LYS A 245 4.75 -32.05 -15.61
N ASN A 246 3.99 -31.38 -14.75
CA ASN A 246 3.94 -29.90 -14.64
C ASN A 246 4.93 -29.34 -13.60
N LEU A 247 5.62 -30.19 -12.83
CA LEU A 247 6.65 -29.77 -11.88
C LEU A 247 7.82 -29.06 -12.57
N LEU A 248 8.25 -29.59 -13.71
CA LEU A 248 9.38 -29.05 -14.49
C LEU A 248 8.97 -27.98 -15.51
N ARG A 249 7.69 -27.58 -15.54
CA ARG A 249 7.21 -26.53 -16.45
C ARG A 249 7.16 -25.19 -15.73
N LYS A 250 7.53 -24.13 -16.45
CA LYS A 250 7.29 -22.75 -16.00
C LYS A 250 5.79 -22.54 -15.75
N THR A 251 5.49 -21.80 -14.71
CA THR A 251 4.12 -21.49 -14.28
C THR A 251 4.05 -20.02 -13.95
N THR A 252 3.04 -19.35 -14.48
CA THR A 252 2.81 -17.93 -14.21
C THR A 252 1.82 -17.81 -13.08
N ILE A 253 2.23 -17.09 -12.04
CA ILE A 253 1.39 -16.69 -10.91
C ILE A 253 1.10 -15.21 -11.10
N GLN A 254 -0.11 -14.79 -10.72
CA GLN A 254 -0.55 -13.41 -10.84
C GLN A 254 -1.32 -13.03 -9.58
N GLU A 255 -0.95 -11.88 -9.00
CA GLU A 255 -1.60 -11.32 -7.82
C GLU A 255 -1.74 -9.80 -8.00
N PRO A 256 -2.90 -9.20 -7.67
CA PRO A 256 -3.03 -7.74 -7.62
C PRO A 256 -2.04 -7.15 -6.62
N THR A 257 -1.52 -5.96 -6.93
CA THR A 257 -0.61 -5.20 -6.06
C THR A 257 -1.23 -3.89 -5.63
N PHE A 258 -0.92 -3.44 -4.43
CA PHE A 258 -1.01 -2.02 -4.12
C PHE A 258 0.22 -1.31 -4.69
N ASP A 259 0.01 -0.31 -5.56
CA ASP A 259 1.13 0.38 -6.22
C ASP A 259 1.92 1.22 -5.23
N ARG A 260 1.24 1.81 -4.24
CA ARG A 260 1.81 2.59 -3.15
C ARG A 260 1.15 2.18 -1.83
N ILE A 261 1.97 2.00 -0.80
CA ILE A 261 1.52 1.77 0.57
C ILE A 261 2.26 2.70 1.51
N ILE A 262 1.56 3.34 2.44
CA ILE A 262 2.19 4.06 3.54
C ILE A 262 1.72 3.48 4.86
N VAL A 263 2.67 3.07 5.71
CA VAL A 263 2.39 2.53 7.04
C VAL A 263 2.78 3.57 8.07
N VAL A 264 1.83 3.88 8.97
CA VAL A 264 2.02 4.83 10.08
C VAL A 264 1.84 4.10 11.40
N TYR A 265 2.83 4.19 12.29
CA TYR A 265 2.78 3.56 13.60
C TYR A 265 3.69 4.25 14.62
N ARG A 266 3.53 3.91 15.90
CA ARG A 266 4.43 4.30 16.99
C ARG A 266 4.88 3.08 17.76
N GLU A 267 6.15 3.06 18.15
CA GLU A 267 6.69 2.03 19.03
C GLU A 267 6.26 2.25 20.48
N ALA A 268 6.03 1.15 21.19
CA ALA A 268 5.74 1.18 22.62
C ALA A 268 6.95 1.71 23.38
N THR A 269 6.75 2.73 24.19
CA THR A 269 7.80 3.32 25.00
C THR A 269 8.09 2.47 26.25
N PRO A 270 9.37 2.16 26.53
CA PRO A 270 9.75 1.69 27.86
C PRO A 270 9.46 2.79 28.89
N LYS A 271 9.02 2.42 30.10
CA LYS A 271 8.64 3.34 31.19
C LYS A 271 9.69 4.42 31.57
N SER A 272 10.92 4.32 31.07
CA SER A 272 12.04 5.24 31.35
C SER A 272 12.35 6.27 30.25
N LYS A 273 11.72 6.18 29.07
CA LYS A 273 11.93 7.15 27.97
C LYS A 273 10.59 7.62 27.43
N THR A 274 10.41 8.94 27.33
CA THR A 274 9.29 9.56 26.62
C THR A 274 9.61 9.69 25.13
N ASP A 275 9.82 8.56 24.47
CA ASP A 275 9.96 8.56 23.01
C ASP A 275 8.57 8.71 22.36
N ARG A 276 8.40 9.75 21.55
CA ARG A 276 7.13 10.01 20.84
C ARG A 276 7.29 9.88 19.34
N GLY A 277 8.34 9.18 18.89
CA GLY A 277 8.60 8.89 17.49
C GLY A 277 7.37 8.31 16.78
N ILE A 278 7.00 8.90 15.65
CA ILE A 278 5.98 8.40 14.73
C ILE A 278 6.71 7.92 13.48
N TYR A 279 6.64 6.62 13.24
CA TYR A 279 7.23 5.99 12.07
C TYR A 279 6.26 6.08 10.89
N ILE A 280 6.79 6.54 9.77
CA ILE A 280 6.08 6.61 8.48
C ILE A 280 6.95 5.88 7.47
N LYS A 281 6.43 4.85 6.81
CA LYS A 281 7.18 4.06 5.84
C LYS A 281 6.42 3.98 4.53
N HIS A 282 7.08 4.29 3.42
CA HIS A 282 6.48 4.27 2.09
C HIS A 282 7.01 3.11 1.27
N PHE A 283 6.12 2.33 0.68
CA PHE A 283 6.41 1.16 -0.15
C PHE A 283 5.76 1.29 -1.53
N LYS A 284 6.30 0.55 -2.51
CA LYS A 284 5.74 0.40 -3.85
C LYS A 284 5.48 -1.05 -4.21
N ASN A 285 4.48 -1.27 -5.08
CA ASN A 285 4.23 -2.54 -5.78
C ASN A 285 4.22 -3.75 -4.84
N ILE A 286 3.43 -3.66 -3.76
CA ILE A 286 3.31 -4.72 -2.76
C ILE A 286 2.16 -5.63 -3.18
N PRO A 287 2.40 -6.93 -3.44
CA PRO A 287 1.33 -7.90 -3.71
C PRO A 287 0.35 -7.92 -2.54
N MET A 288 -0.95 -7.92 -2.81
CA MET A 288 -1.97 -7.92 -1.75
C MET A 288 -1.77 -9.12 -0.81
N ALA A 289 -1.47 -10.31 -1.36
CA ALA A 289 -1.21 -11.51 -0.56
C ALA A 289 0.09 -11.44 0.29
N ASP A 290 1.02 -10.54 -0.03
CA ASP A 290 2.26 -10.35 0.73
C ASP A 290 2.24 -9.02 1.52
N LEU A 291 1.05 -8.54 1.92
CA LEU A 291 0.90 -7.34 2.76
C LEU A 291 1.69 -7.45 4.08
N GLU A 292 1.96 -8.68 4.53
CA GLU A 292 2.85 -8.99 5.65
C GLU A 292 4.25 -8.34 5.55
N ILE A 293 4.73 -8.02 4.34
CA ILE A 293 6.00 -7.32 4.12
C ILE A 293 5.99 -5.92 4.74
N VAL A 294 4.87 -5.20 4.69
CA VAL A 294 4.83 -3.81 5.17
C VAL A 294 4.52 -3.69 6.65
N LEU A 295 4.09 -4.78 7.28
CA LEU A 295 3.68 -4.78 8.68
C LEU A 295 4.82 -4.40 9.63
N PRO A 296 4.55 -3.56 10.65
CA PRO A 296 5.55 -3.16 11.63
C PRO A 296 5.88 -4.30 12.60
N GLU A 297 7.04 -4.22 13.25
CA GLU A 297 7.45 -5.09 14.36
C GLU A 297 7.08 -6.58 14.22
N LYS A 298 7.60 -7.22 13.17
CA LYS A 298 7.31 -8.63 12.86
C LYS A 298 7.86 -9.58 13.94
N LYS A 299 7.03 -10.54 14.37
CA LYS A 299 7.50 -11.64 15.22
C LYS A 299 8.46 -12.53 14.44
N ASN A 300 9.53 -12.95 15.12
CA ASN A 300 10.44 -13.95 14.54
C ASN A 300 9.67 -15.24 14.26
N PRO A 301 9.80 -15.83 13.06
CA PRO A 301 9.10 -17.08 12.75
C PRO A 301 9.58 -18.19 13.68
N GLY A 302 8.63 -18.88 14.30
CA GLY A 302 8.92 -20.10 15.06
C GLY A 302 9.22 -21.28 14.14
N LEU A 303 9.57 -22.43 14.74
CA LEU A 303 9.62 -23.69 14.00
C LEU A 303 8.24 -23.97 13.37
N THR A 304 8.24 -24.41 12.11
CA THR A 304 6.98 -24.75 11.45
C THR A 304 6.36 -25.99 12.12
N PRO A 305 5.02 -26.15 12.13
CA PRO A 305 4.39 -27.34 12.70
C PRO A 305 4.90 -28.66 12.06
N LYS A 306 5.26 -28.62 10.77
CA LYS A 306 5.90 -29.73 10.05
C LYS A 306 7.21 -30.12 10.71
N ASP A 307 8.07 -29.14 11.00
CA ASP A 307 9.37 -29.36 11.65
C ASP A 307 9.22 -30.01 13.04
N TRP A 308 8.23 -29.55 13.82
CA TRP A 308 7.93 -30.10 15.15
C TRP A 308 7.44 -31.55 15.08
N VAL A 309 6.61 -31.87 14.08
CA VAL A 309 6.15 -33.24 13.83
C VAL A 309 7.30 -34.13 13.38
N THR A 310 8.15 -33.70 12.44
CA THR A 310 9.34 -34.49 12.06
C THR A 310 10.30 -34.67 13.23
N PHE A 311 10.46 -33.66 14.09
CA PHE A 311 11.25 -33.77 15.32
C PHE A 311 10.67 -34.83 16.27
N LEU A 312 9.35 -34.80 16.51
CA LEU A 312 8.69 -35.82 17.33
C LEU A 312 8.79 -37.22 16.73
N VAL A 313 8.53 -37.36 15.42
CA VAL A 313 8.59 -38.67 14.75
C VAL A 313 10.01 -39.22 14.80
N SER A 314 11.02 -38.41 14.52
CA SER A 314 12.43 -38.83 14.61
C SER A 314 12.85 -39.19 16.04
N ALA A 315 12.38 -38.44 17.04
CA ALA A 315 12.62 -38.76 18.45
C ALA A 315 11.95 -40.08 18.86
N VAL A 316 10.71 -40.32 18.43
CA VAL A 316 9.98 -41.58 18.69
C VAL A 316 10.64 -42.76 17.98
N VAL A 317 11.02 -42.61 16.70
CA VAL A 317 11.74 -43.65 15.95
C VAL A 317 13.09 -43.95 16.60
N GLY A 318 13.83 -42.93 17.02
CA GLY A 318 15.08 -43.08 17.77
C GLY A 318 14.88 -43.82 19.09
N LEU A 319 13.86 -43.45 19.86
CA LEU A 319 13.53 -44.10 21.13
C LEU A 319 13.11 -45.57 20.96
N VAL A 320 12.29 -45.86 19.95
CA VAL A 320 11.89 -47.24 19.61
C VAL A 320 13.10 -48.07 19.18
N ALA A 321 14.01 -47.53 18.39
CA ALA A 321 15.25 -48.21 17.99
C ALA A 321 16.15 -48.53 19.20
N VAL A 322 16.28 -47.60 20.16
CA VAL A 322 17.02 -47.83 21.42
C VAL A 322 16.35 -48.92 22.25
N LEU A 323 15.04 -48.82 22.52
CA LEU A 323 14.30 -49.80 23.32
C LEU A 323 14.27 -51.19 22.69
N GLY A 324 14.16 -51.27 21.36
CA GLY A 324 14.24 -52.52 20.60
C GLY A 324 15.62 -53.16 20.67
N SER A 325 16.69 -52.36 20.72
CA SER A 325 18.07 -52.84 20.87
C SER A 325 18.35 -53.38 22.27
N VAL A 326 17.70 -52.85 23.32
CA VAL A 326 17.85 -53.32 24.71
C VAL A 326 17.22 -54.70 24.95
N LYS A 327 16.27 -55.13 24.11
CA LYS A 327 15.66 -56.48 24.19
C LYS A 327 16.49 -57.58 23.51
N MET A 328 17.60 -57.24 22.87
CA MET A 328 18.50 -58.23 22.27
C MET A 328 19.44 -58.82 23.34
N PRO A 329 19.65 -60.15 23.39
CA PRO A 329 20.42 -60.83 24.44
C PRO A 329 21.92 -60.49 24.47
N LYS A 330 22.43 -59.77 23.46
CA LYS A 330 23.79 -59.20 23.44
C LYS A 330 23.66 -57.72 23.15
N ILE A 331 23.85 -56.90 24.19
CA ILE A 331 23.90 -55.45 24.06
C ILE A 331 25.22 -55.10 23.37
N ASP A 332 25.17 -54.78 22.09
CA ASP A 332 26.33 -54.26 21.37
C ASP A 332 26.41 -52.74 21.62
N LEU A 333 27.41 -52.32 22.40
CA LEU A 333 27.66 -50.92 22.76
C LEU A 333 27.78 -50.03 21.51
N TRP A 334 28.25 -50.59 20.39
CA TRP A 334 28.37 -49.90 19.11
C TRP A 334 27.02 -49.57 18.48
N VAL A 335 26.00 -50.40 18.66
CA VAL A 335 24.64 -50.16 18.13
C VAL A 335 23.99 -49.00 18.87
N ILE A 336 24.15 -48.93 20.19
CA ILE A 336 23.65 -47.81 21.00
C ILE A 336 24.35 -46.51 20.58
N PHE A 337 25.68 -46.54 20.39
CA PHE A 337 26.43 -45.37 19.94
C PHE A 337 26.00 -44.92 18.53
N ALA A 338 25.76 -45.86 17.60
CA ALA A 338 25.27 -45.56 16.25
C ALA A 338 23.87 -44.91 16.26
N VAL A 339 22.95 -45.43 17.08
CA VAL A 339 21.61 -44.85 17.22
C VAL A 339 21.67 -43.47 17.87
N LEU A 340 22.46 -43.30 18.94
CA LEU A 340 22.62 -42.01 19.61
C LEU A 340 23.25 -40.96 18.68
N SER A 341 24.29 -41.34 17.93
CA SER A 341 24.95 -40.49 16.93
C SER A 341 23.98 -40.08 15.82
N THR A 342 23.11 -41.01 15.38
CA THR A 342 22.08 -40.72 14.37
C THR A 342 21.05 -39.71 14.89
N VAL A 343 20.58 -39.86 16.14
CA VAL A 343 19.63 -38.91 16.75
C VAL A 343 20.28 -37.53 16.94
N VAL A 344 21.50 -37.47 17.48
CA VAL A 344 22.24 -36.22 17.65
C VAL A 344 22.51 -35.54 16.31
N GLY A 345 22.93 -36.30 15.29
CA GLY A 345 23.13 -35.81 13.93
C GLY A 345 21.84 -35.27 13.29
N TYR A 346 20.71 -35.92 13.54
CA TYR A 346 19.41 -35.46 13.04
C TYR A 346 18.91 -34.20 13.77
N CYS A 347 19.10 -34.11 15.08
CA CYS A 347 18.85 -32.89 15.86
C CYS A 347 19.72 -31.73 15.36
N ALA A 348 21.01 -31.98 15.14
CA ALA A 348 21.93 -30.99 14.57
C ALA A 348 21.50 -30.56 13.16
N LYS A 349 21.16 -31.50 12.28
CA LYS A 349 20.62 -31.21 10.94
C LYS A 349 19.38 -30.32 11.03
N THR A 350 18.42 -30.67 11.88
CA THR A 350 17.17 -29.91 12.06
C THR A 350 17.46 -28.48 12.53
N TYR A 351 18.36 -28.32 13.50
CA TYR A 351 18.79 -27.02 13.99
C TYR A 351 19.47 -26.18 12.88
N PHE A 352 20.42 -26.77 12.13
CA PHE A 352 21.09 -26.06 11.03
C PHE A 352 20.12 -25.73 9.90
N THR A 353 19.17 -26.60 9.57
CA THR A 353 18.11 -26.32 8.60
C THR A 353 17.23 -25.16 9.09
N PHE A 354 16.86 -25.13 10.36
CA PHE A 354 16.13 -24.00 10.94
C PHE A 354 16.92 -22.69 10.84
N GLN A 355 18.21 -22.71 11.16
CA GLN A 355 19.08 -21.53 11.02
C GLN A 355 19.20 -21.06 9.56
N GLN A 356 19.32 -21.99 8.61
CA GLN A 356 19.33 -21.68 7.18
C GLN A 356 18.01 -21.06 6.72
N ASN A 357 16.87 -21.62 7.17
CA ASN A 357 15.55 -21.08 6.86
C ASN A 357 15.35 -19.68 7.45
N MET A 358 15.84 -19.45 8.68
CA MET A 358 15.81 -18.13 9.32
C MET A 358 16.68 -17.12 8.58
N ALA A 359 17.87 -17.51 8.14
CA ALA A 359 18.75 -16.66 7.34
C ALA A 359 18.14 -16.33 5.97
N ALA A 360 17.55 -17.32 5.30
CA ALA A 360 16.81 -17.11 4.05
C ALA A 360 15.63 -16.14 4.25
N TYR A 361 14.88 -16.27 5.35
CA TYR A 361 13.82 -15.35 5.72
C TYR A 361 14.33 -13.92 5.92
N GLN A 362 15.38 -13.74 6.70
CA GLN A 362 15.97 -12.42 6.94
C GLN A 362 16.45 -11.78 5.63
N ASN A 363 17.06 -12.56 4.75
CA ASN A 363 17.48 -12.10 3.42
C ASN A 363 16.28 -11.70 2.56
N LEU A 364 15.20 -12.50 2.52
CA LEU A 364 13.99 -12.18 1.76
C LEU A 364 13.33 -10.89 2.25
N ILE A 365 13.20 -10.71 3.57
CA ILE A 365 12.64 -9.47 4.14
C ILE A 365 13.56 -8.28 3.83
N THR A 366 14.87 -8.43 4.01
CA THR A 366 15.83 -7.36 3.75
C THR A 366 15.82 -6.95 2.28
N GLN A 367 15.83 -7.93 1.37
CA GLN A 367 15.78 -7.67 -0.07
C GLN A 367 14.43 -7.06 -0.47
N SER A 368 13.31 -7.58 0.05
CA SER A 368 11.99 -7.01 -0.21
C SER A 368 11.89 -5.57 0.29
N MET A 369 12.43 -5.28 1.47
CA MET A 369 12.51 -3.91 1.99
C MET A 369 13.37 -3.02 1.08
N TYR A 370 14.54 -3.49 0.65
CA TYR A 370 15.42 -2.72 -0.24
C TYR A 370 14.76 -2.43 -1.60
N ASP A 371 14.08 -3.41 -2.19
CA ASP A 371 13.49 -3.28 -3.52
C ASP A 371 12.17 -2.50 -3.52
N LYS A 372 11.37 -2.66 -2.45
CA LYS A 372 9.99 -2.18 -2.37
C LYS A 372 9.82 -0.96 -1.48
N GLN A 373 10.69 -0.71 -0.49
CA GLN A 373 10.62 0.53 0.29
C GLN A 373 11.15 1.69 -0.53
N LEU A 374 10.35 2.73 -0.68
CA LEU A 374 10.71 3.95 -1.38
C LEU A 374 11.45 4.91 -0.45
N ASP A 375 10.87 5.14 0.73
CA ASP A 375 11.34 6.17 1.67
C ASP A 375 10.80 5.91 3.08
N SER A 376 11.22 6.74 4.04
CA SER A 376 10.70 6.78 5.41
C SER A 376 10.70 8.20 5.99
N GLY A 377 9.83 8.40 6.98
CA GLY A 377 9.73 9.63 7.75
C GLY A 377 9.58 10.87 6.87
N LYS A 378 10.49 11.84 7.05
CA LYS A 378 10.48 13.13 6.33
C LYS A 378 10.52 12.96 4.81
N GLY A 379 11.26 11.99 4.29
CA GLY A 379 11.32 11.77 2.85
C GLY A 379 9.97 11.35 2.27
N THR A 380 9.25 10.46 2.96
CA THR A 380 7.88 10.08 2.59
C THR A 380 6.94 11.28 2.53
N LEU A 381 7.00 12.17 3.53
CA LEU A 381 6.15 13.36 3.57
C LEU A 381 6.46 14.32 2.41
N LEU A 382 7.74 14.55 2.09
CA LEU A 382 8.12 15.39 0.95
C LEU A 382 7.62 14.82 -0.38
N HIS A 383 7.68 13.50 -0.54
CA HIS A 383 7.14 12.80 -1.70
C HIS A 383 5.61 12.98 -1.80
N LEU A 384 4.88 12.81 -0.70
CA LEU A 384 3.43 13.03 -0.65
C LEU A 384 3.07 14.48 -1.02
N CYS A 385 3.80 15.45 -0.48
CA CYS A 385 3.60 16.85 -0.78
C CYS A 385 3.70 17.15 -2.28
N ASP A 386 4.73 16.63 -2.95
CA ASP A 386 4.84 16.81 -4.40
C ASP A 386 3.71 16.07 -5.14
N ASP A 387 3.37 14.84 -4.72
CA ASP A 387 2.27 14.07 -5.31
C ASP A 387 0.92 14.81 -5.25
N VAL A 388 0.57 15.43 -4.11
CA VAL A 388 -0.63 16.29 -3.98
C VAL A 388 -0.58 17.38 -5.04
N ILE A 389 0.50 18.16 -5.09
CA ILE A 389 0.63 19.29 -6.03
C ILE A 389 0.49 18.80 -7.49
N GLN A 390 1.09 17.67 -7.84
CA GLN A 390 0.99 17.15 -9.20
C GLN A 390 -0.44 16.74 -9.57
N GLN A 391 -1.18 16.07 -8.68
CA GLN A 391 -2.57 15.67 -8.96
C GLN A 391 -3.48 16.89 -9.06
N GLU A 392 -3.37 17.78 -8.09
CA GLU A 392 -4.15 19.02 -8.01
C GLU A 392 -4.00 19.89 -9.26
N VAL A 393 -2.76 20.08 -9.72
CA VAL A 393 -2.50 20.86 -10.93
C VAL A 393 -3.13 20.19 -12.16
N LYS A 394 -3.13 18.86 -12.25
CA LYS A 394 -3.76 18.16 -13.39
C LYS A 394 -5.29 18.33 -13.37
N GLU A 395 -5.92 18.17 -12.21
CA GLU A 395 -7.36 18.31 -12.05
C GLU A 395 -7.82 19.74 -12.38
N ILE A 396 -7.11 20.76 -11.89
CA ILE A 396 -7.38 22.17 -12.18
C ILE A 396 -7.23 22.46 -13.68
N ILE A 397 -6.16 21.98 -14.32
CA ILE A 397 -5.90 22.21 -15.74
C ILE A 397 -6.99 21.55 -16.61
N ILE A 398 -7.36 20.30 -16.31
CA ILE A 398 -8.41 19.58 -17.04
C ILE A 398 -9.76 20.28 -16.87
N SER A 399 -10.14 20.64 -15.63
CA SER A 399 -11.40 21.33 -15.35
C SER A 399 -11.49 22.66 -16.08
N PHE A 400 -10.42 23.46 -16.06
CA PHE A 400 -10.38 24.74 -16.78
C PHE A 400 -10.47 24.54 -18.30
N PHE A 401 -9.76 23.55 -18.84
CA PHE A 401 -9.77 23.24 -20.27
C PHE A 401 -11.17 22.87 -20.75
N ILE A 402 -11.89 22.02 -20.02
CA ILE A 402 -13.28 21.66 -20.36
C ILE A 402 -14.19 22.89 -20.35
N LEU A 403 -14.12 23.73 -19.33
CA LEU A 403 -14.94 24.94 -19.25
C LEU A 403 -14.63 25.93 -20.39
N MET A 404 -13.38 25.99 -20.83
CA MET A 404 -12.93 26.83 -21.93
C MET A 404 -13.44 26.35 -23.30
N GLU A 405 -13.34 25.04 -23.58
CA GLU A 405 -13.70 24.46 -24.88
C GLU A 405 -15.20 24.17 -25.01
N GLN A 406 -15.84 23.70 -23.94
CA GLN A 406 -17.21 23.19 -23.96
C GLN A 406 -18.22 24.12 -23.25
N GLY A 407 -17.76 25.26 -22.76
CA GLY A 407 -18.58 26.28 -22.11
C GLY A 407 -19.11 25.86 -20.73
N ASN A 408 -20.20 26.51 -20.33
CA ASN A 408 -20.73 26.38 -18.97
C ASN A 408 -21.22 24.96 -18.66
N ALA A 409 -20.92 24.47 -17.47
CA ALA A 409 -21.28 23.11 -17.05
C ALA A 409 -21.79 23.08 -15.61
N THR A 410 -22.72 22.19 -15.30
CA THR A 410 -23.01 21.83 -13.91
C THR A 410 -21.84 21.04 -13.32
N ARG A 411 -21.80 20.85 -12.00
CA ARG A 411 -20.80 20.01 -11.32
C ARG A 411 -20.73 18.60 -11.92
N GLN A 412 -21.89 17.95 -12.07
CA GLN A 412 -21.97 16.57 -12.58
C GLN A 412 -21.58 16.50 -14.06
N ASP A 413 -22.03 17.46 -14.87
CA ASP A 413 -21.64 17.49 -16.28
C ASP A 413 -20.14 17.71 -16.45
N LEU A 414 -19.55 18.60 -15.64
CA LEU A 414 -18.13 18.88 -15.70
C LEU A 414 -17.30 17.66 -15.31
N ASP A 415 -17.71 16.95 -14.26
CA ASP A 415 -17.08 15.71 -13.82
C ASP A 415 -17.03 14.65 -14.95
N LEU A 416 -18.19 14.35 -15.52
CA LEU A 416 -18.32 13.39 -16.64
C LEU A 416 -17.52 13.81 -17.87
N ARG A 417 -17.47 15.11 -18.18
CA ARG A 417 -16.68 15.64 -19.30
C ARG A 417 -15.18 15.52 -19.04
N CYS A 418 -14.73 15.72 -17.80
CA CYS A 418 -13.33 15.54 -17.42
C CYS A 418 -12.92 14.07 -17.53
N GLU A 419 -13.74 13.15 -17.02
CA GLU A 419 -13.51 11.70 -17.17
C GLU A 419 -13.52 11.25 -18.64
N GLY A 420 -14.48 11.76 -19.42
CA GLY A 420 -14.60 11.51 -20.85
C GLY A 420 -13.33 11.95 -21.60
N LEU A 421 -12.85 13.17 -21.35
CA LEU A 421 -11.60 13.68 -21.93
C LEU A 421 -10.39 12.80 -21.55
N ILE A 422 -10.30 12.37 -20.28
CA ILE A 422 -9.19 11.52 -19.84
C ILE A 422 -9.21 10.17 -20.56
N LYS A 423 -10.40 9.59 -20.74
CA LYS A 423 -10.61 8.32 -21.44
C LYS A 423 -10.32 8.42 -22.93
N GLU A 424 -10.80 9.47 -23.59
CA GLU A 424 -10.67 9.66 -25.03
C GLU A 424 -9.23 10.01 -25.44
N GLU A 425 -8.60 10.97 -24.76
CA GLU A 425 -7.28 11.49 -25.16
C GLU A 425 -6.10 10.68 -24.59
N PHE A 426 -6.30 9.98 -23.48
CA PHE A 426 -5.22 9.26 -22.79
C PHE A 426 -5.44 7.76 -22.65
N GLY A 427 -6.67 7.26 -22.87
CA GLY A 427 -7.00 5.84 -22.73
C GLY A 427 -7.05 5.37 -21.27
N GLU A 428 -7.18 6.29 -20.33
CA GLU A 428 -7.15 6.04 -18.90
C GLU A 428 -8.54 6.24 -18.27
N SER A 429 -8.85 5.52 -17.20
CA SER A 429 -10.10 5.68 -16.45
C SER A 429 -9.81 6.03 -15.00
N CYS A 430 -10.37 7.12 -14.50
CA CYS A 430 -10.31 7.54 -13.11
C CYS A 430 -11.63 8.18 -12.68
N ASN A 431 -11.91 8.19 -11.38
CA ASN A 431 -13.04 8.91 -10.80
C ASN A 431 -12.63 10.36 -10.50
N PHE A 432 -13.00 11.32 -11.35
CA PHE A 432 -12.46 12.68 -11.26
C PHE A 432 -12.93 13.42 -9.99
N ASP A 433 -12.08 14.23 -9.35
CA ASP A 433 -12.49 15.11 -8.24
C ASP A 433 -12.76 16.52 -8.76
N VAL A 434 -13.97 16.72 -9.29
CA VAL A 434 -14.38 18.02 -9.83
C VAL A 434 -14.46 19.11 -8.76
N ASP A 435 -14.74 18.76 -7.51
CA ASP A 435 -15.12 19.74 -6.50
C ASP A 435 -13.95 20.51 -5.95
N ASP A 436 -12.90 19.79 -5.60
CA ASP A 436 -11.71 20.42 -5.09
C ASP A 436 -10.99 21.20 -6.21
N ALA A 437 -11.07 20.70 -7.46
CA ALA A 437 -10.54 21.39 -8.64
C ALA A 437 -11.26 22.72 -8.90
N VAL A 438 -12.59 22.71 -8.96
CA VAL A 438 -13.38 23.91 -9.24
C VAL A 438 -13.33 24.89 -8.06
N GLY A 439 -13.34 24.41 -6.82
CA GLY A 439 -13.17 25.27 -5.65
C GLY A 439 -11.84 26.05 -5.68
N LYS A 440 -10.76 25.45 -6.20
CA LYS A 440 -9.48 26.16 -6.41
C LYS A 440 -9.54 27.13 -7.57
N LEU A 441 -10.20 26.78 -8.68
CA LEU A 441 -10.42 27.70 -9.80
C LEU A 441 -11.23 28.93 -9.39
N GLU A 442 -12.23 28.77 -8.52
CA GLU A 442 -12.99 29.87 -7.92
C GLU A 442 -12.12 30.74 -7.00
N LYS A 443 -11.27 30.12 -6.16
CA LYS A 443 -10.30 30.85 -5.32
C LYS A 443 -9.25 31.62 -6.14
N LEU A 444 -8.85 31.09 -7.29
CA LEU A 444 -7.99 31.77 -8.26
C LEU A 444 -8.72 32.93 -8.96
N GLY A 445 -10.04 33.02 -8.86
CA GLY A 445 -10.85 34.06 -9.49
C GLY A 445 -11.01 33.90 -11.01
N ILE A 446 -10.67 32.73 -11.56
CA ILE A 446 -10.72 32.45 -13.00
C ILE A 446 -11.95 31.63 -13.42
N VAL A 447 -12.71 31.12 -12.45
CA VAL A 447 -14.02 30.46 -12.62
C VAL A 447 -15.03 31.08 -11.65
N ALA A 448 -16.28 31.17 -12.09
CA ALA A 448 -17.41 31.61 -11.27
C ALA A 448 -18.67 30.78 -11.57
N ARG A 449 -19.68 30.90 -10.71
CA ARG A 449 -21.00 30.29 -10.89
C ARG A 449 -22.00 31.30 -11.43
N ASP A 450 -22.82 30.87 -12.40
CA ASP A 450 -23.97 31.64 -12.84
C ASP A 450 -25.15 31.52 -11.85
N SER A 451 -26.24 32.24 -12.12
CA SER A 451 -27.46 32.22 -11.28
C SER A 451 -28.16 30.86 -11.26
N LEU A 452 -27.81 29.94 -12.16
CA LEU A 452 -28.32 28.58 -12.25
C LEU A 452 -27.37 27.55 -11.61
N GLY A 453 -26.25 28.00 -11.01
CA GLY A 453 -25.26 27.14 -10.38
C GLY A 453 -24.31 26.44 -11.35
N ARG A 454 -24.24 26.86 -12.62
CA ARG A 454 -23.29 26.33 -13.61
C ARG A 454 -21.97 27.10 -13.52
N TYR A 455 -20.87 26.37 -13.61
CA TYR A 455 -19.54 26.95 -13.66
C TYR A 455 -19.25 27.50 -15.05
N PHE A 456 -18.58 28.64 -15.10
CA PHE A 456 -18.03 29.24 -16.31
C PHE A 456 -16.65 29.83 -16.03
N CYS A 457 -15.76 29.80 -17.01
CA CYS A 457 -14.43 30.38 -16.90
C CYS A 457 -14.35 31.76 -17.58
N VAL A 458 -13.38 32.56 -17.15
CA VAL A 458 -13.00 33.79 -17.86
C VAL A 458 -12.14 33.44 -19.07
N ALA A 459 -12.08 34.35 -20.07
CA ALA A 459 -11.22 34.18 -21.23
C ALA A 459 -9.74 33.97 -20.84
N LEU A 460 -8.99 33.15 -21.59
CA LEU A 460 -7.59 32.77 -21.30
C LEU A 460 -6.68 33.94 -20.93
N LYS A 461 -6.69 35.01 -21.72
CA LYS A 461 -5.87 36.21 -21.45
C LYS A 461 -6.22 36.82 -20.11
N ARG A 462 -7.52 36.91 -19.80
CA ARG A 462 -8.01 37.44 -18.53
C ARG A 462 -7.65 36.52 -17.37
N ALA A 463 -7.72 35.19 -17.55
CA ALA A 463 -7.28 34.23 -16.54
C ALA A 463 -5.80 34.43 -16.19
N ASN A 464 -4.94 34.57 -17.21
CA ASN A 464 -3.53 34.89 -17.02
C ASN A 464 -3.33 36.22 -16.28
N GLU A 465 -4.05 37.29 -16.65
CA GLU A 465 -3.99 38.57 -15.94
C GLU A 465 -4.38 38.47 -14.46
N ILE A 466 -5.44 37.72 -14.15
CA ILE A 466 -5.95 37.53 -12.79
C ILE A 466 -4.93 36.80 -11.91
N ILE A 467 -4.35 35.69 -12.40
CA ILE A 467 -3.30 34.98 -11.64
C ILE A 467 -2.04 35.85 -11.52
N GLY A 468 -1.75 36.65 -12.55
CA GLY A 468 -0.61 37.55 -12.54
C GLY A 468 0.73 36.83 -12.80
N THR A 469 1.82 37.56 -12.60
CA THR A 469 3.18 37.04 -12.82
C THR A 469 3.66 36.27 -11.61
N THR A 470 4.17 35.06 -11.84
CA THR A 470 4.70 34.19 -10.79
C THR A 470 6.18 34.45 -10.52
N THR A 471 6.66 34.02 -9.35
CA THR A 471 8.07 34.15 -8.97
C THR A 471 9.02 33.46 -9.95
N GLU A 472 8.62 32.32 -10.53
CA GLU A 472 9.43 31.65 -11.56
C GLU A 472 9.60 32.50 -12.82
N GLU A 473 8.53 33.16 -13.30
CA GLU A 473 8.63 34.05 -14.45
C GLU A 473 9.63 35.19 -14.18
N LEU A 474 9.67 35.70 -12.95
CA LEU A 474 10.63 36.73 -12.54
C LEU A 474 12.06 36.19 -12.51
N VAL A 475 12.27 34.98 -11.98
CA VAL A 475 13.59 34.31 -11.95
C VAL A 475 14.11 34.02 -13.35
N LEU A 476 13.25 33.52 -14.24
CA LEU A 476 13.63 33.26 -15.64
C LEU A 476 14.00 34.55 -16.37
N LYS A 477 13.24 35.63 -16.16
CA LYS A 477 13.57 36.96 -16.72
C LYS A 477 14.90 37.49 -16.17
N ALA A 478 15.16 37.34 -14.88
CA ALA A 478 16.42 37.76 -14.27
C ALA A 478 17.62 36.99 -14.87
N ASN A 479 17.50 35.67 -15.00
CA ASN A 479 18.56 34.82 -15.56
C ASN A 479 18.80 35.11 -17.05
N GLN A 480 17.76 35.41 -17.83
CA GLN A 480 17.89 35.83 -19.22
C GLN A 480 18.55 37.21 -19.35
N GLY A 481 18.22 38.16 -18.46
CA GLY A 481 18.86 39.47 -18.39
C GLY A 481 20.36 39.41 -18.06
N VAL A 482 20.80 38.41 -17.30
CA VAL A 482 22.23 38.15 -17.02
C VAL A 482 22.97 37.61 -18.23
N MET A 483 22.33 36.86 -19.13
CA MET A 483 22.97 36.36 -20.37
C MET A 483 23.02 37.39 -21.50
N THR A 484 22.30 38.52 -21.39
CA THR A 484 22.28 39.59 -22.40
C THR A 484 23.22 40.76 -22.10
N ASN A 485 23.93 40.74 -20.97
CA ASN A 485 24.98 41.72 -20.66
C ASN A 485 26.36 41.06 -20.85
N PRO A 486 27.11 41.36 -21.93
CA PRO A 486 28.48 40.91 -22.11
C PRO A 486 29.46 41.55 -21.12
#